data_AF-A0A7J4TSQ7-F1
#
_entry.id   AF-A0A7J4TSQ7-F1
#
_cell.length_a   1.000
_cell.length_b   1.000
_cell.length_c   1.000
_cell.angle_alpha   90.00
_cell.angle_beta   90.00
_cell.angle_gamma   90.00
#
_symmetry.space_group_name_H-M   'P 1'
#
loop_
_entity.id
_entity.type
_entity.pdbx_description
1 polymer ?
#
loop_
_entity_poly.entity_id
_entity_poly.type
_entity_poly.pdbx_seq_one_letter_code
_entity_poly.pdbx_strand_id
1 'polypeptide(L)' 'MKQLLTVLEAQAKQHPQRIVYPESTEPRILKAVYQVAKQGLAHPLLLGKKETILAVARNLGLSDLFLESHVKIINPA' A
#
# COMPACT_ATOMS: atom_id res chain seq x y z
N MET A 1 16.71 -12.83 12.78
CA MET A 1 15.80 -12.35 11.71
C MET A 1 15.14 -11.01 12.02
N LYS A 2 14.44 -10.82 13.16
CA LYS A 2 13.77 -9.55 13.50
C LYS A 2 14.65 -8.30 13.40
N GLN A 3 15.89 -8.37 13.89
CA GLN A 3 16.83 -7.24 13.87
C GLN A 3 17.19 -6.77 12.45
N LEU A 4 17.25 -7.68 11.46
CA LEU A 4 17.54 -7.31 10.07
C LEU A 4 16.39 -6.49 9.48
N LEU A 5 15.15 -6.91 9.69
CA LEU A 5 13.97 -6.22 9.17
C LEU A 5 13.85 -4.80 9.77
N THR A 6 14.13 -4.63 11.06
CA THR A 6 14.11 -3.30 11.70
C THR A 6 15.11 -2.33 11.05
N VAL A 7 16.32 -2.81 10.70
CA VAL A 7 17.31 -1.98 10.00
C VAL A 7 16.83 -1.60 8.61
N LEU A 8 16.26 -2.55 7.86
CA LEU A 8 15.73 -2.30 6.52
C LEU A 8 14.53 -1.33 6.54
N GLU A 9 13.64 -1.45 7.52
CA GLU A 9 12.51 -0.52 7.70
C GLU A 9 12.99 0.91 7.99
N ALA A 10 14.03 1.06 8.81
CA ALA A 10 14.61 2.37 9.10
C ALA A 10 15.21 3.03 7.85
N GLN A 11 15.92 2.24 7.02
CA GLN A 11 16.46 2.71 5.74
C GLN A 11 15.34 3.07 4.74
N ALA A 12 14.30 2.25 4.67
CA ALA A 12 13.14 2.50 3.80
C ALA A 12 12.43 3.81 4.17
N LYS A 13 12.29 4.13 5.46
CA LYS A 13 11.72 5.42 5.91
C LYS A 13 12.58 6.63 5.52
N GLN A 14 13.90 6.49 5.51
CA GLN A 14 14.80 7.59 5.11
C GLN A 14 14.72 7.87 3.60
N HIS A 15 14.53 6.81 2.80
CA HIS A 15 14.47 6.90 1.34
C HIS A 15 13.30 6.08 0.77
N PRO A 16 12.05 6.52 1.00
CA PRO A 16 10.86 5.77 0.60
C PRO A 16 10.81 5.58 -0.92
N GLN A 17 10.89 4.32 -1.35
CA GLN A 17 10.87 3.97 -2.76
C GLN A 17 9.44 3.88 -3.29
N ARG A 18 9.25 4.06 -4.59
CA ARG A 18 7.95 3.76 -5.23
C ARG A 18 7.85 2.27 -5.50
N ILE A 19 6.76 1.63 -5.06
CA ILE A 19 6.52 0.19 -5.24
C ILE A 19 5.15 0.00 -5.89
N VAL A 20 5.12 -0.72 -7.00
CA VAL A 20 3.89 -1.06 -7.73
C VAL A 20 3.39 -2.42 -7.26
N TYR A 21 2.10 -2.53 -6.99
CA TYR A 21 1.43 -3.75 -6.55
C TYR A 21 0.33 -4.12 -7.56
N PRO A 22 0.61 -5.03 -8.52
CA PRO A 22 -0.36 -5.44 -9.53
C PRO A 22 -1.60 -6.13 -8.97
N GLU A 23 -1.46 -6.86 -7.86
CA GLU A 23 -2.51 -7.67 -7.23
C GLU A 23 -3.39 -6.84 -6.28
N SER A 24 -3.85 -5.67 -6.74
CA SER A 24 -4.47 -4.65 -5.88
C SER A 24 -5.83 -5.02 -5.27
N THR A 25 -6.45 -6.10 -5.74
CA THR A 25 -7.69 -6.67 -5.17
C THR A 25 -7.43 -7.87 -4.27
N GLU A 26 -6.17 -8.28 -4.08
CA GLU A 26 -5.81 -9.36 -3.16
C GLU A 26 -5.79 -8.81 -1.72
N PRO A 27 -6.55 -9.40 -0.78
CA PRO A 27 -6.75 -8.81 0.56
C PRO A 27 -5.49 -8.65 1.42
N ARG A 28 -4.53 -9.57 1.32
CA ARG A 28 -3.26 -9.52 2.06
C ARG A 28 -2.35 -8.43 1.49
N ILE A 29 -2.32 -8.29 0.17
CA ILE A 29 -1.58 -7.21 -0.50
C ILE A 29 -2.16 -5.85 -0.11
N LEU A 30 -3.47 -5.68 -0.16
CA LEU A 30 -4.10 -4.40 0.18
C LEU A 30 -3.86 -4.01 1.66
N LYS A 31 -3.90 -4.97 2.58
CA LYS A 31 -3.52 -4.75 3.98
C LYS A 31 -2.05 -4.34 4.11
N ALA A 32 -1.14 -5.02 3.40
CA ALA A 32 0.28 -4.70 3.45
C ALA A 32 0.56 -3.29 2.91
N VAL A 33 -0.05 -2.92 1.78
CA VAL A 33 0.05 -1.57 1.18
C VAL A 33 -0.42 -0.50 2.15
N TYR A 34 -1.55 -0.73 2.83
CA TYR A 34 -2.06 0.19 3.84
C TYR A 34 -1.05 0.40 4.98
N GLN A 35 -0.42 -0.67 5.48
CA GLN A 35 0.61 -0.58 6.53
C GLN A 35 1.88 0.13 6.04
N VAL A 36 2.34 -0.20 4.84
CA VAL A 36 3.51 0.43 4.19
C VAL A 36 3.32 1.94 4.06
N ALA A 37 2.14 2.38 3.58
CA ALA A 37 1.78 3.79 3.48
C ALA A 37 1.69 4.45 4.86
N LYS A 38 0.98 3.82 5.82
CA LYS A 38 0.78 4.34 7.18
C LYS A 38 2.10 4.52 7.94
N GLN A 39 3.05 3.63 7.70
CA GLN A 39 4.37 3.68 8.33
C GLN A 39 5.38 4.55 7.56
N GLY A 40 5.02 5.06 6.37
CA GLY A 40 5.90 5.87 5.54
C GLY A 40 7.10 5.10 4.97
N LEU A 41 6.97 3.79 4.75
CA LEU A 41 8.08 2.95 4.26
C LEU A 41 8.32 3.09 2.76
N ALA A 42 7.27 3.46 2.01
CA ALA A 42 7.31 3.54 0.55
C ALA A 42 6.24 4.52 0.05
N HIS A 43 6.28 4.78 -1.26
CA HIS A 43 5.23 5.45 -2.02
C HIS A 43 4.48 4.40 -2.87
N PRO A 44 3.51 3.67 -2.26
CA PRO A 44 2.86 2.56 -2.94
C PRO A 44 1.95 3.01 -4.07
N LEU A 45 1.85 2.14 -5.08
CA LEU A 45 1.00 2.31 -6.25
C LEU A 45 0.21 1.03 -6.50
N LEU A 46 -1.11 1.14 -6.55
CA LEU A 46 -2.05 0.07 -6.87
C LEU A 46 -2.47 0.15 -8.34
N LEU A 47 -2.55 -1.00 -9.00
CA LEU A 47 -3.05 -1.13 -10.37
C LEU A 47 -4.48 -1.70 -10.39
N GLY A 48 -5.38 -1.04 -11.11
CA GLY A 48 -6.74 -1.52 -11.39
C GLY A 48 -7.81 -0.45 -11.19
N LYS A 49 -9.08 -0.89 -11.27
CA LYS A 49 -10.25 -0.02 -11.10
C LYS A 49 -10.35 0.45 -9.66
N LYS A 50 -10.39 1.78 -9.48
CA LYS A 50 -10.41 2.43 -8.17
C LYS A 50 -11.58 1.95 -7.31
N GLU A 51 -12.76 1.87 -7.89
CA GLU A 51 -13.99 1.47 -7.20
C GLU A 51 -13.90 0.05 -6.67
N THR A 52 -13.32 -0.87 -7.44
CA THR A 52 -13.12 -2.27 -7.06
C THR A 52 -12.13 -2.38 -5.90
N ILE A 53 -11.00 -1.66 -5.97
CA ILE A 53 -9.97 -1.66 -4.93
C ILE A 53 -10.53 -1.10 -3.62
N LEU A 54 -11.23 0.04 -3.67
CA LEU A 54 -11.84 0.65 -2.49
C LEU A 54 -12.95 -0.23 -1.90
N ALA A 55 -13.73 -0.93 -2.71
CA ALA A 55 -14.71 -1.90 -2.21
C ALA A 55 -14.04 -3.02 -1.39
N VAL A 56 -12.91 -3.56 -1.86
CA VAL A 56 -12.12 -4.55 -1.10
C VAL A 56 -11.56 -3.92 0.18
N ALA A 57 -11.05 -2.69 0.12
CA ALA A 57 -10.55 -1.97 1.28
C ALA A 57 -11.60 -1.83 2.40
N ARG A 58 -12.82 -1.40 2.04
CA ARG A 58 -13.95 -1.29 2.96
C ARG A 58 -14.31 -2.61 3.62
N ASN A 59 -14.35 -3.71 2.85
CA ASN A 59 -14.60 -5.04 3.39
C ASN A 59 -13.53 -5.49 4.40
N LEU A 60 -12.32 -4.93 4.33
CA LEU A 60 -11.23 -5.18 5.25
C LEU A 60 -11.16 -4.17 6.41
N GLY A 61 -12.10 -3.22 6.49
CA GLY A 61 -12.14 -2.16 7.50
C GLY A 61 -11.04 -1.10 7.32
N LEU A 62 -10.51 -0.94 6.10
CA LEU A 62 -9.50 0.06 5.78
C LEU A 62 -10.17 1.38 5.37
N SER A 63 -9.52 2.50 5.67
CA SER A 63 -10.05 3.82 5.34
C SER A 63 -9.82 4.16 3.86
N ASP A 64 -10.92 4.38 3.13
CA ASP A 64 -10.89 4.88 1.74
C ASP A 64 -10.15 6.22 1.67
N LEU A 65 -10.50 7.17 2.55
CA LEU A 65 -9.87 8.49 2.62
C LEU A 65 -8.35 8.41 2.81
N PHE A 66 -7.89 7.50 3.68
CA PHE A 66 -6.47 7.27 3.89
C PHE A 66 -5.80 6.75 2.60
N LEU A 67 -6.37 5.72 1.98
CA LEU A 67 -5.84 5.14 0.74
C LEU A 67 -5.75 6.18 -0.38
N GLU A 68 -6.81 6.96 -0.58
CA GLU A 68 -6.82 8.00 -1.63
C GLU A 68 -5.79 9.10 -1.40
N SER A 69 -5.46 9.39 -0.14
CA SER A 69 -4.50 10.45 0.22
C SER A 69 -3.04 10.00 0.20
N HIS A 70 -2.77 8.69 0.40
CA HIS A 70 -1.41 8.17 0.63
C HIS A 70 -0.98 7.11 -0.39
N VAL A 71 -1.88 6.58 -1.20
CA VAL A 71 -1.61 5.50 -2.16
C VAL A 71 -2.08 5.92 -3.54
N LYS A 72 -1.19 5.84 -4.53
CA LYS A 72 -1.56 6.16 -5.91
C LYS A 72 -2.30 4.98 -6.52
N ILE A 73 -3.48 5.21 -7.12
CA ILE A 73 -4.22 4.17 -7.86
C ILE A 73 -4.19 4.54 -9.34
N ILE A 74 -3.76 3.61 -10.19
CA ILE A 74 -3.76 3.77 -11.66
C ILE A 74 -4.55 2.63 -12.28
N ASN A 75 -5.49 2.95 -13.17
CA ASN A 75 -6.11 1.97 -14.04
C ASN A 75 -5.37 1.99 -15.40
N PRO A 76 -4.59 0.95 -15.75
CA PRO A 76 -3.81 0.93 -16.99
C PRO A 76 -4.64 0.62 -18.25
N ALA A 77 -5.90 0.24 -18.11
CA ALA A 77 -6.83 -0.10 -19.19
C ALA A 77 -7.94 0.95 -19.34
#